data_AF-A0A8I1WGB1-F1
#
_entry.id   AF-A0A8I1WGB1-F1
#
_cell.length_a   1.000
_cell.length_b   1.000
_cell.length_c   1.000
_cell.angle_alpha   90.00
_cell.angle_beta   90.00
_cell.angle_gamma   90.00
#
_symmetry.space_group_name_H-M   'P 1'
#
loop_
_entity.id
_entity.type
_entity.pdbx_description
1 polymer ?
#
loop_
_entity_poly.entity_id
_entity_poly.type
_entity_poly.pdbx_seq_one_letter_code
_entity_poly.pdbx_strand_id
1 'polypeptide(L)'
;MPVFNPKTNENDFVDLSLVDKIAIDPEFLTDMLTDKKFKVELSLSADQESEEVILHAKKNDVELENVRIILQDFEEMLFNALNNVKSQRLEDDKEFKSRVQQLINTYIKKSSKDNNHYAMTGLDYVLDKGIGIIRDTKTNQEVGTFESVTYLYPGNSYPNLLTVKDITLYGRTMEELQQSDRYEFAYYSLDCQYIYSFMSTDHSNIEITNNNLSINKFQLVTDAFGSTHSYFQTVKEAQEQKLKLGSNNDSDDILSELESDKFRASRLAILEASKAKQKQAQLEKQFSDIEFDF
;
A
#
# COMPACT_ATOMS: atom_id res chain seq x y z
N MET A 1 -9.03 34.35 -0.54
CA MET A 1 -9.59 34.97 -1.76
C MET A 1 -11.10 35.07 -1.62
N PRO A 2 -11.75 36.17 -2.06
CA PRO A 2 -13.20 36.28 -1.90
C PRO A 2 -13.91 35.31 -2.86
N VAL A 3 -14.89 34.60 -2.33
CA VAL A 3 -15.62 33.49 -2.94
C VAL A 3 -16.98 33.98 -3.42
N PHE A 4 -17.41 33.53 -4.60
CA PHE A 4 -18.69 33.96 -5.16
C PHE A 4 -19.87 33.41 -4.34
N ASN A 5 -20.69 34.31 -3.82
CA ASN A 5 -21.91 33.99 -3.11
C ASN A 5 -23.10 33.96 -4.09
N PRO A 6 -23.68 32.78 -4.37
CA PRO A 6 -24.76 32.65 -5.36
C PRO A 6 -26.08 33.29 -4.92
N LYS A 7 -26.23 33.65 -3.64
CA LYS A 7 -27.44 34.33 -3.13
C LYS A 7 -27.37 35.84 -3.27
N THR A 8 -26.19 36.42 -3.09
CA THR A 8 -25.98 37.89 -3.15
C THR A 8 -25.40 38.35 -4.49
N ASN A 9 -24.82 37.43 -5.28
CA ASN A 9 -24.00 37.71 -6.47
C ASN A 9 -22.76 38.59 -6.18
N GLU A 10 -22.28 38.57 -4.94
CA GLU A 10 -21.08 39.29 -4.50
C GLU A 10 -19.94 38.29 -4.21
N ASN A 11 -18.71 38.78 -4.13
CA ASN A 11 -17.57 37.97 -3.70
C ASN A 11 -17.33 38.24 -2.20
N ASP A 12 -17.59 37.24 -1.37
CA ASP A 12 -17.50 37.30 0.09
C ASP A 12 -16.31 36.46 0.60
N PHE A 13 -15.69 36.85 1.71
CA PHE A 13 -14.74 35.97 2.40
C PHE A 13 -15.47 34.82 3.10
N VAL A 14 -14.78 33.70 3.32
CA VAL A 14 -15.39 32.54 3.97
C VAL A 14 -15.71 32.86 5.43
N ASP A 15 -16.98 32.76 5.79
CA ASP A 15 -17.42 32.84 7.18
C ASP A 15 -17.18 31.48 7.86
N LEU A 16 -16.16 31.44 8.72
CA LEU A 16 -15.79 30.25 9.50
C LEU A 16 -16.96 29.70 10.35
N SER A 17 -17.92 30.54 10.74
CA SER A 17 -19.11 30.10 11.51
C SER A 17 -20.12 29.28 10.69
N LEU A 18 -19.91 29.19 9.37
CA LEU A 18 -20.79 28.48 8.44
C LEU A 18 -20.13 27.27 7.78
N VAL A 19 -18.85 27.02 8.06
CA VAL A 19 -18.06 25.96 7.41
C VAL A 19 -18.62 24.56 7.71
N ASP A 20 -19.17 24.35 8.91
CA ASP A 20 -19.81 23.10 9.34
C ASP A 20 -21.09 22.76 8.54
N LYS A 21 -21.67 23.73 7.82
CA LYS A 21 -22.85 23.55 6.98
C LYS A 21 -22.52 23.04 5.57
N ILE A 22 -21.23 23.04 5.20
CA ILE A 22 -20.79 22.51 3.90
C ILE A 22 -20.88 20.99 3.97
N ALA A 23 -21.77 20.41 3.17
CA ALA A 23 -21.91 18.96 3.06
C ALA A 23 -20.79 18.38 2.19
N ILE A 24 -20.21 17.27 2.65
CA ILE A 24 -19.21 16.49 1.91
C ILE A 24 -19.75 15.07 1.80
N ASP A 25 -19.65 14.48 0.62
CA ASP A 25 -20.04 13.09 0.42
C ASP A 25 -19.14 12.15 1.25
N PRO A 26 -19.72 11.07 1.81
CA PRO A 26 -18.97 10.10 2.57
C PRO A 26 -18.07 9.25 1.67
N GLU A 27 -17.01 8.72 2.27
CA GLU A 27 -16.14 7.73 1.65
C GLU A 27 -16.49 6.32 2.14
N PHE A 28 -16.09 5.31 1.37
CA PHE A 28 -16.34 3.90 1.72
C PHE A 28 -15.04 3.11 1.81
N LEU A 29 -14.88 2.43 2.94
CA LEU A 29 -13.78 1.52 3.18
C LEU A 29 -14.30 0.09 3.25
N THR A 30 -13.50 -0.83 2.73
CA THR A 30 -13.73 -2.26 2.79
C THR A 30 -12.65 -2.88 3.67
N ASP A 31 -13.08 -3.72 4.62
CA ASP A 31 -12.18 -4.60 5.34
C ASP A 31 -11.72 -5.72 4.40
N MET A 32 -10.42 -5.77 4.11
CA MET A 32 -9.84 -6.69 3.13
C MET A 32 -9.93 -8.15 3.55
N LEU A 33 -10.06 -8.45 4.85
CA LEU A 33 -10.14 -9.81 5.38
C LEU A 33 -11.58 -10.33 5.39
N THR A 34 -12.56 -9.45 5.65
CA THR A 34 -13.96 -9.83 5.79
C THR A 34 -14.86 -9.40 4.63
N ASP A 35 -14.34 -8.61 3.69
CA ASP A 35 -15.07 -7.95 2.60
C ASP A 35 -16.25 -7.08 3.09
N LYS A 36 -16.24 -6.69 4.37
CA LYS A 36 -17.29 -5.85 4.94
C LYS A 36 -17.00 -4.38 4.64
N LYS A 37 -17.95 -3.74 3.97
CA LYS A 37 -17.93 -2.30 3.72
C LYS A 37 -18.47 -1.51 4.90
N PHE A 38 -17.84 -0.39 5.20
CA PHE A 38 -18.38 0.59 6.13
C PHE A 38 -18.20 2.01 5.59
N LYS A 39 -19.11 2.89 6.04
CA LYS A 39 -19.15 4.31 5.69
C LYS A 39 -18.18 5.08 6.58
N VAL A 40 -17.42 5.98 5.97
CA VAL A 40 -16.65 7.03 6.63
C VAL A 40 -17.33 8.36 6.34
N GLU A 41 -17.85 8.99 7.38
CA GLU A 41 -18.51 10.30 7.27
C GLU A 41 -17.45 11.40 7.31
N LEU A 42 -17.57 12.35 6.37
CA LEU A 42 -16.69 13.51 6.30
C LEU A 42 -17.46 14.75 6.75
N SER A 43 -16.82 15.57 7.59
CA SER A 43 -17.41 16.82 8.07
C SER A 43 -16.34 17.88 8.25
N LEU A 44 -16.70 19.15 8.09
CA LEU A 44 -15.82 20.28 8.40
C LEU A 44 -16.19 20.88 9.76
N SER A 45 -15.19 21.44 10.43
CA SER A 45 -15.38 22.39 11.53
C SER A 45 -14.37 23.53 11.39
N ALA A 46 -14.52 24.58 12.20
CA ALA A 46 -13.64 25.74 12.16
C ALA A 46 -12.95 25.96 13.52
N ASP A 47 -11.68 26.30 13.46
CA ASP A 47 -10.89 26.83 14.57
C ASP A 47 -10.72 28.33 14.33
N GLN A 48 -11.57 29.13 14.99
CA GLN A 48 -11.60 30.59 14.81
C GLN A 48 -10.35 31.28 15.35
N GLU A 49 -9.70 30.72 16.37
CA GLU A 49 -8.50 31.32 16.96
C GLU A 49 -7.29 31.15 16.04
N SER A 50 -7.21 30.00 15.37
CA SER A 50 -6.09 29.66 14.48
C SER A 50 -6.34 30.02 13.02
N GLU A 51 -7.54 30.49 12.68
CA GLU A 51 -8.00 30.69 11.29
C GLU A 51 -7.80 29.44 10.43
N GLU A 52 -8.27 28.29 10.93
CA GLU A 52 -8.16 26.99 10.26
C GLU A 52 -9.52 26.32 10.08
N VAL A 53 -9.64 25.58 8.99
CA VAL A 53 -10.74 24.64 8.74
C VAL A 53 -10.23 23.22 9.02
N ILE A 54 -10.97 22.47 9.82
CA ILE A 54 -10.64 21.09 10.19
C ILE A 54 -11.55 20.15 9.42
N LEU A 55 -10.96 19.31 8.58
CA LEU A 55 -11.65 18.20 7.92
C LEU A 55 -11.55 16.95 8.79
N HIS A 56 -12.69 16.42 9.21
CA HIS A 56 -12.81 15.23 10.05
C HIS A 56 -13.30 14.03 9.26
N ALA A 57 -12.75 12.86 9.56
CA ALA A 57 -13.29 11.55 9.16
C ALA A 57 -13.86 10.85 10.41
N LYS A 58 -15.09 10.34 10.30
CA LYS A 58 -15.83 9.71 11.42
C LYS A 58 -16.46 8.39 11.02
N LYS A 59 -16.69 7.52 12.01
CA LYS A 59 -17.52 6.31 11.88
C LYS A 59 -18.41 6.20 13.10
N ASN A 60 -19.73 6.21 12.91
CA ASN A 60 -20.72 6.18 13.99
C ASN A 60 -20.42 7.24 15.08
N ASP A 61 -20.21 8.49 14.66
CA ASP A 61 -19.84 9.64 15.51
C ASP A 61 -18.48 9.55 16.25
N VAL A 62 -17.72 8.47 16.07
CA VAL A 62 -16.36 8.37 16.58
C VAL A 62 -15.38 8.95 15.56
N GLU A 63 -14.57 9.92 15.99
CA GLU A 63 -13.51 10.50 15.17
C GLU A 63 -12.43 9.46 14.88
N LEU A 64 -12.13 9.30 13.59
CA LEU A 64 -11.10 8.40 13.08
C LEU A 64 -9.78 9.15 12.85
N GLU A 65 -9.87 10.32 12.21
CA GLU A 65 -8.74 11.17 11.85
C GLU A 65 -9.23 12.59 11.55
N ASN A 66 -8.34 13.58 11.64
CA ASN A 66 -8.58 14.92 11.12
C ASN A 66 -7.34 15.50 10.41
N VAL A 67 -7.58 16.51 9.59
CA VAL A 67 -6.54 17.34 8.97
C VAL A 67 -6.93 18.81 9.06
N ARG A 68 -5.96 19.65 9.41
CA ARG A 68 -6.10 21.11 9.47
C ARG A 68 -5.72 21.71 8.13
N ILE A 69 -6.53 22.66 7.66
CA ILE A 69 -6.35 23.41 6.42
C ILE A 69 -6.37 24.89 6.81
N ILE A 70 -5.33 25.63 6.46
CA ILE A 70 -5.28 27.07 6.72
C ILE A 70 -6.41 27.74 5.92
N LEU A 71 -7.08 28.73 6.52
CA LEU A 71 -8.24 29.39 5.91
C LEU A 71 -7.96 29.87 4.48
N GLN A 72 -6.79 30.45 4.23
CA GLN A 72 -6.41 30.90 2.89
C GLN A 72 -6.47 29.77 1.86
N ASP A 73 -5.86 28.61 2.15
CA ASP A 73 -5.86 27.45 1.24
C ASP A 73 -7.30 26.95 1.03
N PHE A 74 -8.11 26.94 2.09
CA PHE A 74 -9.51 26.55 2.00
C PHE A 74 -10.34 27.49 1.11
N GLU A 75 -10.13 28.81 1.24
CA GLU A 75 -10.77 29.82 0.39
C GLU A 75 -10.39 29.63 -1.08
N GLU A 76 -9.14 29.28 -1.38
CA GLU A 76 -8.68 29.00 -2.74
C GLU A 76 -9.35 27.75 -3.31
N MET A 77 -9.44 26.65 -2.54
CA MET A 77 -10.16 25.44 -2.94
C MET A 77 -11.64 25.72 -3.22
N LEU A 78 -12.31 26.48 -2.34
CA LEU A 78 -13.73 26.82 -2.48
C LEU A 78 -13.96 27.74 -3.69
N PHE A 79 -13.09 28.73 -3.90
CA PHE A 79 -13.12 29.59 -5.07
C PHE A 79 -12.97 28.78 -6.36
N ASN A 80 -12.03 27.83 -6.41
CA ASN A 80 -11.78 26.99 -7.58
C ASN A 80 -12.98 26.08 -7.89
N ALA A 81 -13.54 25.43 -6.87
CA ALA A 81 -14.72 24.58 -7.02
C ALA A 81 -15.90 25.35 -7.66
N LEU A 82 -16.21 26.53 -7.12
CA LEU A 82 -17.38 27.32 -7.52
C LEU A 82 -17.19 28.04 -8.87
N ASN A 83 -16.02 28.62 -9.13
CA ASN A 83 -15.80 29.50 -10.29
C ASN A 83 -15.17 28.79 -11.49
N ASN A 84 -14.21 27.90 -11.26
CA ASN A 84 -13.44 27.27 -12.35
C ASN A 84 -14.09 25.97 -12.81
N VAL A 85 -14.40 25.09 -11.85
CA VAL A 85 -15.05 23.80 -12.14
C VAL A 85 -16.55 24.00 -12.41
N LYS A 86 -17.12 25.11 -11.92
CA LYS A 86 -18.57 25.38 -11.91
C LYS A 86 -19.36 24.27 -11.23
N SER A 87 -18.72 23.61 -10.28
CA SER A 87 -19.37 22.64 -9.42
C SER A 87 -19.88 23.34 -8.16
N GLN A 88 -20.98 22.85 -7.61
CA GLN A 88 -21.42 23.22 -6.25
C GLN A 88 -20.77 22.35 -5.18
N ARG A 89 -19.89 21.43 -5.58
CA ARG A 89 -19.26 20.43 -4.73
C ARG A 89 -17.79 20.74 -4.55
N LEU A 90 -17.34 20.78 -3.30
CA LEU A 90 -15.95 21.05 -2.96
C LEU A 90 -15.03 19.89 -3.36
N GLU A 91 -15.57 18.67 -3.41
CA GLU A 91 -14.85 17.44 -3.76
C GLU A 91 -14.44 17.34 -5.23
N ASP A 92 -14.96 18.23 -6.08
CA ASP A 92 -14.54 18.33 -7.48
C ASP A 92 -13.27 19.19 -7.63
N ASP A 93 -12.88 19.96 -6.61
CA ASP A 93 -11.57 20.57 -6.55
C ASP A 93 -10.49 19.51 -6.31
N LYS A 94 -9.42 19.56 -7.12
CA LYS A 94 -8.36 18.55 -7.08
C LYS A 94 -7.58 18.58 -5.78
N GLU A 95 -7.35 19.75 -5.21
CA GLU A 95 -6.58 19.89 -3.98
C GLU A 95 -7.40 19.39 -2.80
N PHE A 96 -8.67 19.80 -2.71
CA PHE A 96 -9.56 19.30 -1.66
C PHE A 96 -9.71 17.77 -1.73
N LYS A 97 -9.92 17.21 -2.93
CA LYS A 97 -9.95 15.75 -3.12
C LYS A 97 -8.65 15.06 -2.67
N SER A 98 -7.50 15.68 -2.92
CA SER A 98 -6.21 15.19 -2.43
C SER A 98 -6.14 15.20 -0.91
N ARG A 99 -6.66 16.25 -0.23
CA ARG A 99 -6.74 16.30 1.24
C ARG A 99 -7.63 15.20 1.81
N VAL A 100 -8.79 14.94 1.21
CA VAL A 100 -9.67 13.82 1.58
C VAL A 100 -8.93 12.48 1.44
N GLN A 101 -8.27 12.25 0.30
CA GLN A 101 -7.51 11.02 0.09
C GLN A 101 -6.35 10.86 1.09
N GLN A 102 -5.62 11.93 1.40
CA GLN A 102 -4.55 11.92 2.40
C GLN A 102 -5.08 11.56 3.79
N LEU A 103 -6.23 12.13 4.18
CA LEU A 103 -6.88 11.84 5.45
C LEU A 103 -7.25 10.36 5.56
N ILE A 104 -7.93 9.83 4.54
CA ILE A 104 -8.35 8.43 4.51
C ILE A 104 -7.15 7.48 4.47
N ASN A 105 -6.13 7.78 3.65
CA ASN A 105 -4.90 6.98 3.60
C ASN A 105 -4.15 6.98 4.93
N THR A 106 -4.14 8.10 5.65
CA THR A 106 -3.55 8.20 6.98
C THR A 106 -4.29 7.30 7.96
N TYR A 107 -5.63 7.34 7.96
CA TYR A 107 -6.44 6.45 8.77
C TYR A 107 -6.21 4.97 8.42
N ILE A 108 -6.19 4.60 7.14
CA ILE A 108 -5.89 3.22 6.69
C ILE A 108 -4.53 2.78 7.24
N LYS A 109 -3.50 3.62 7.09
CA LYS A 109 -2.15 3.31 7.54
C LYS A 109 -2.05 3.15 9.07
N LYS A 110 -2.74 3.99 9.84
CA LYS A 110 -2.82 3.84 11.30
C LYS A 110 -3.57 2.58 11.70
N SER A 111 -4.70 2.31 11.05
CA SER A 111 -5.55 1.13 11.30
C SER A 111 -4.79 -0.18 11.11
N SER A 112 -3.87 -0.24 10.14
CA SER A 112 -2.99 -1.40 9.96
C SER A 112 -2.21 -1.72 11.23
N LYS A 113 -1.72 -0.74 11.99
CA LYS A 113 -0.98 -0.99 13.25
C LYS A 113 -1.84 -1.68 14.31
N ASP A 114 -3.15 -1.48 14.25
CA ASP A 114 -4.14 -2.10 15.14
C ASP A 114 -4.76 -3.38 14.54
N ASN A 115 -4.10 -3.98 13.54
CA ASN A 115 -4.52 -5.20 12.85
C ASN A 115 -5.86 -5.08 12.10
N ASN A 116 -6.18 -3.86 11.63
CA ASN A 116 -7.32 -3.60 10.78
C ASN A 116 -6.86 -3.28 9.35
N HIS A 117 -7.24 -4.12 8.39
CA HIS A 117 -6.78 -4.03 7.00
C HIS A 117 -7.84 -3.41 6.11
N TYR A 118 -7.88 -2.07 6.07
CA TYR A 118 -8.86 -1.34 5.27
C TYR A 118 -8.34 -0.94 3.90
N ALA A 119 -9.23 -0.92 2.92
CA ALA A 119 -8.97 -0.42 1.58
C ALA A 119 -10.18 0.36 1.04
N MET A 120 -9.93 1.51 0.44
CA MET A 120 -10.82 2.12 -0.56
C MET A 120 -10.83 1.30 -1.84
N THR A 121 -12.03 1.11 -2.40
CA THR A 121 -12.21 0.48 -3.71
C THR A 121 -11.71 1.38 -4.83
N GLY A 122 -11.02 0.80 -5.82
CA GLY A 122 -10.62 1.51 -7.04
C GLY A 122 -9.33 2.33 -6.92
N LEU A 123 -8.62 2.25 -5.78
CA LEU A 123 -7.30 2.83 -5.60
C LEU A 123 -6.22 1.76 -5.66
N ASP A 124 -5.09 2.13 -6.28
CA ASP A 124 -3.87 1.33 -6.30
C ASP A 124 -3.10 1.53 -5.00
N TYR A 125 -2.75 0.43 -4.34
CA TYR A 125 -1.90 0.40 -3.15
C TYR A 125 -0.48 0.02 -3.56
N VAL A 126 0.50 0.79 -3.11
CA VAL A 126 1.91 0.57 -3.41
C VAL A 126 2.65 0.14 -2.16
N LEU A 127 3.38 -0.96 -2.27
CA LEU A 127 4.30 -1.48 -1.26
C LEU A 127 5.71 -1.44 -1.84
N ASP A 128 6.54 -0.51 -1.38
CA ASP A 128 7.88 -0.25 -1.92
C ASP A 128 8.98 -0.08 -0.85
N LYS A 129 8.61 -0.09 0.44
CA LYS A 129 9.49 0.01 1.61
C LYS A 129 9.67 -1.35 2.29
N GLY A 130 10.54 -2.17 1.70
CA GLY A 130 10.72 -3.55 2.07
C GLY A 130 11.23 -4.38 0.91
N ILE A 131 11.07 -5.70 1.03
CA ILE A 131 11.44 -6.67 -0.01
C ILE A 131 10.39 -7.76 -0.08
N GLY A 132 10.16 -8.25 -1.29
CA GLY A 132 9.34 -9.41 -1.57
C GLY A 132 10.16 -10.68 -1.69
N ILE A 133 9.59 -11.80 -1.25
CA ILE A 133 10.13 -13.15 -1.42
C ILE A 133 9.09 -13.99 -2.18
N ILE A 134 9.54 -14.72 -3.18
CA ILE A 134 8.74 -15.67 -3.96
C ILE A 134 9.02 -17.06 -3.44
N ARG A 135 7.98 -17.75 -2.98
CA ARG A 135 8.05 -19.11 -2.45
C ARG A 135 7.32 -20.09 -3.35
N ASP A 136 7.99 -21.17 -3.71
CA ASP A 136 7.37 -22.34 -4.36
C ASP A 136 6.66 -23.16 -3.28
N THR A 137 5.33 -23.09 -3.25
CA THR A 137 4.50 -23.73 -2.21
C THR A 137 4.60 -25.24 -2.24
N LYS A 138 4.89 -25.85 -3.40
CA LYS A 138 5.01 -27.32 -3.55
C LYS A 138 6.28 -27.87 -2.91
N THR A 139 7.38 -27.13 -3.02
CA THR A 139 8.69 -27.54 -2.48
C THR A 139 9.02 -26.85 -1.16
N ASN A 140 8.21 -25.85 -0.78
CA ASN A 140 8.45 -24.91 0.31
C ASN A 140 9.81 -24.20 0.19
N GLN A 141 10.32 -24.00 -1.03
CA GLN A 141 11.60 -23.34 -1.28
C GLN A 141 11.39 -21.90 -1.72
N GLU A 142 12.26 -21.02 -1.25
CA GLU A 142 12.34 -19.65 -1.75
C GLU A 142 13.10 -19.64 -3.07
N VAL A 143 12.46 -19.11 -4.11
CA VAL A 143 12.93 -19.18 -5.50
C VAL A 143 13.25 -17.81 -6.10
N GLY A 144 12.86 -16.73 -5.43
CA GLY A 144 13.08 -15.39 -5.93
C GLY A 144 12.80 -14.29 -4.92
N THR A 145 13.18 -13.07 -5.29
CA THR A 145 12.86 -11.83 -4.58
C THR A 145 12.25 -10.80 -5.54
N PHE A 146 11.58 -9.78 -5.01
CA PHE A 146 11.05 -8.64 -5.78
C PHE A 146 11.05 -7.35 -4.94
N GLU A 147 10.94 -6.19 -5.57
CA GLU A 147 11.25 -4.91 -4.89
C GLU A 147 10.04 -4.07 -4.56
N SER A 148 8.97 -4.22 -5.33
CA SER A 148 7.72 -3.55 -5.07
C SER A 148 6.53 -4.32 -5.59
N VAL A 149 5.39 -4.03 -4.98
CA VAL A 149 4.09 -4.50 -5.41
C VAL A 149 3.15 -3.33 -5.53
N THR A 150 2.37 -3.31 -6.61
CA THR A 150 1.16 -2.49 -6.73
C THR A 150 -0.02 -3.43 -6.75
N TYR A 151 -1.03 -3.20 -5.91
CA TYR A 151 -2.24 -4.00 -5.94
C TYR A 151 -3.50 -3.14 -5.87
N LEU A 152 -4.50 -3.54 -6.64
CA LEU A 152 -5.83 -2.94 -6.66
C LEU A 152 -6.78 -3.81 -5.85
N TYR A 153 -7.53 -3.20 -4.94
CA TYR A 153 -8.66 -3.83 -4.25
C TYR A 153 -9.99 -3.35 -4.86
N PRO A 154 -10.55 -4.03 -5.87
CA PRO A 154 -11.79 -3.64 -6.52
C PRO A 154 -13.07 -4.03 -5.77
N GLY A 155 -12.98 -4.72 -4.62
CA GLY A 155 -14.13 -5.40 -4.01
C GLY A 155 -14.74 -6.42 -4.98
N ASN A 156 -16.06 -6.63 -4.94
CA ASN A 156 -16.75 -7.68 -5.71
C ASN A 156 -16.94 -7.40 -7.22
N SER A 157 -16.49 -6.26 -7.75
CA SER A 157 -16.90 -5.79 -9.09
C SER A 157 -15.90 -6.06 -10.22
N TYR A 158 -14.62 -6.29 -9.92
CA TYR A 158 -13.57 -6.56 -10.90
C TYR A 158 -12.57 -7.59 -10.36
N PRO A 159 -11.79 -8.29 -11.21
CA PRO A 159 -10.71 -9.13 -10.70
C PRO A 159 -9.64 -8.22 -10.06
N ASN A 160 -9.26 -8.50 -8.81
CA ASN A 160 -8.12 -7.83 -8.17
C ASN A 160 -6.90 -7.97 -9.09
N LEU A 161 -6.12 -6.90 -9.22
CA LEU A 161 -4.90 -6.88 -10.02
C LEU A 161 -3.70 -6.66 -9.11
N LEU A 162 -2.73 -7.55 -9.20
CA LEU A 162 -1.43 -7.44 -8.55
C LEU A 162 -0.39 -7.25 -9.63
N THR A 163 0.52 -6.29 -9.45
CA THR A 163 1.72 -6.12 -10.26
C THR A 163 2.94 -6.22 -9.34
N VAL A 164 3.74 -7.26 -9.55
CA VAL A 164 5.02 -7.53 -8.89
C VAL A 164 6.14 -7.01 -9.78
N LYS A 165 7.03 -6.17 -9.24
CA LYS A 165 8.09 -5.51 -10.02
C LYS A 165 9.49 -5.94 -9.59
N ASP A 166 10.40 -5.93 -10.56
CA ASP A 166 11.84 -6.14 -10.39
C ASP A 166 12.18 -7.51 -9.77
N ILE A 167 11.64 -8.56 -10.37
CA ILE A 167 11.84 -9.93 -9.91
C ILE A 167 13.28 -10.40 -10.17
N THR A 168 13.91 -10.97 -9.16
CA THR A 168 15.19 -11.69 -9.24
C THR A 168 14.98 -13.15 -8.86
N LEU A 169 15.30 -14.09 -9.76
CA LEU A 169 15.11 -15.53 -9.54
C LEU A 169 16.42 -16.27 -9.33
N TYR A 170 16.35 -17.39 -8.60
CA TYR A 170 17.44 -18.34 -8.43
C TYR A 170 17.00 -19.75 -8.83
N GLY A 171 17.67 -20.32 -9.84
CA GLY A 171 17.40 -21.69 -10.32
C GLY A 171 16.01 -21.88 -10.94
N ARG A 172 15.32 -20.79 -11.28
CA ARG A 172 14.02 -20.75 -11.95
C ARG A 172 14.02 -19.72 -13.08
N THR A 173 13.10 -19.86 -14.03
CA THR A 173 12.85 -18.85 -15.07
C THR A 173 11.57 -18.09 -14.80
N MET A 174 11.40 -16.91 -15.43
CA MET A 174 10.20 -16.10 -15.28
C MET A 174 8.96 -16.86 -15.74
N GLU A 175 9.05 -17.58 -16.86
CA GLU A 175 7.95 -18.37 -17.44
C GLU A 175 7.45 -19.45 -16.47
N GLU A 176 8.32 -20.00 -15.63
CA GLU A 176 7.90 -20.97 -14.62
C GLU A 176 6.96 -20.37 -13.58
N LEU A 177 6.99 -19.05 -13.36
CA LEU A 177 6.07 -18.35 -12.46
C LEU A 177 4.63 -18.24 -12.99
N GLN A 178 4.39 -18.56 -14.26
CA GLN A 178 3.03 -18.55 -14.85
C GLN A 178 2.17 -19.73 -14.39
N GLN A 179 2.75 -20.71 -13.67
CA GLN A 179 1.99 -21.80 -13.08
C GLN A 179 1.08 -21.25 -11.98
N SER A 180 -0.21 -21.16 -12.30
CA SER A 180 -1.26 -20.81 -11.35
C SER A 180 -1.24 -21.74 -10.15
N ASP A 181 -1.48 -21.17 -8.97
CA ASP A 181 -1.54 -21.85 -7.67
C ASP A 181 -0.24 -22.57 -7.22
N ARG A 182 0.92 -22.16 -7.74
CA ARG A 182 2.22 -22.70 -7.28
C ARG A 182 3.01 -21.75 -6.41
N TYR A 183 2.97 -20.45 -6.69
CA TYR A 183 3.84 -19.48 -6.04
C TYR A 183 3.07 -18.55 -5.13
N GLU A 184 3.63 -18.33 -3.96
CA GLU A 184 3.24 -17.24 -3.07
C GLU A 184 4.23 -16.09 -3.26
N PHE A 185 3.69 -14.88 -3.35
CA PHE A 185 4.44 -13.64 -3.40
C PHE A 185 4.26 -12.92 -2.07
N ALA A 186 5.21 -13.05 -1.15
CA ALA A 186 5.13 -12.46 0.19
C ALA A 186 5.96 -11.17 0.25
N TYR A 187 5.33 -10.04 0.53
CA TYR A 187 6.00 -8.75 0.69
C TYR A 187 6.17 -8.36 2.16
N TYR A 188 7.42 -8.18 2.61
CA TYR A 188 7.76 -7.83 3.98
C TYR A 188 7.90 -6.30 4.09
N SER A 189 6.84 -5.62 4.53
CA SER A 189 6.80 -4.17 4.63
C SER A 189 7.33 -3.67 5.98
N LEU A 190 8.40 -2.87 5.94
CA LEU A 190 8.97 -2.25 7.13
C LEU A 190 8.11 -1.09 7.67
N ASP A 191 7.39 -0.41 6.79
CA ASP A 191 6.63 0.78 7.15
C ASP A 191 5.22 0.49 7.65
N CYS A 192 4.59 -0.56 7.11
CA CYS A 192 3.30 -1.06 7.59
C CYS A 192 3.48 -2.06 8.74
N GLN A 193 4.64 -2.70 8.88
CA GLN A 193 4.91 -3.76 9.86
C GLN A 193 4.05 -5.01 9.64
N TYR A 194 3.82 -5.35 8.37
CA TYR A 194 3.12 -6.57 7.95
C TYR A 194 3.85 -7.30 6.82
N ILE A 195 3.60 -8.60 6.76
CA ILE A 195 3.83 -9.45 5.60
C ILE A 195 2.53 -9.46 4.80
N TYR A 196 2.60 -9.14 3.51
CA TYR A 196 1.48 -9.23 2.58
C TYR A 196 1.72 -10.43 1.66
N SER A 197 1.01 -11.52 1.90
CA SER A 197 1.09 -12.74 1.10
C SER A 197 0.02 -12.75 0.03
N PHE A 198 0.46 -12.66 -1.23
CA PHE A 198 -0.40 -12.74 -2.39
C PHE A 198 -0.30 -14.14 -3.01
N MET A 199 -1.43 -14.84 -3.07
CA MET A 199 -1.53 -16.17 -3.66
C MET A 199 -2.41 -16.13 -4.90
N SER A 200 -1.89 -16.60 -6.04
CA SER A 200 -2.71 -16.83 -7.22
C SER A 200 -3.76 -17.91 -6.96
N THR A 201 -4.91 -17.81 -7.60
CA THR A 201 -5.96 -18.83 -7.55
C THR A 201 -5.99 -19.65 -8.84
N ASP A 202 -6.76 -20.74 -8.86
CA ASP A 202 -7.01 -21.53 -10.09
C ASP A 202 -7.62 -20.72 -11.25
N HIS A 203 -8.15 -19.53 -10.95
CA HIS A 203 -8.74 -18.62 -11.93
C HIS A 203 -7.84 -17.44 -12.28
N SER A 204 -6.62 -17.40 -11.74
CA SER A 204 -5.64 -16.37 -12.04
C SER A 204 -5.08 -16.52 -13.45
N ASN A 205 -4.98 -15.39 -14.13
CA ASN A 205 -4.14 -15.20 -15.30
C ASN A 205 -2.86 -14.46 -14.87
N ILE A 206 -1.71 -14.95 -15.34
CA ILE A 206 -0.40 -14.41 -15.01
C ILE A 206 0.26 -13.94 -16.31
N GLU A 207 0.50 -12.63 -16.38
CA GLU A 207 1.16 -11.98 -17.51
C GLU A 207 2.55 -11.53 -17.10
N ILE A 208 3.55 -11.80 -17.94
CA ILE A 208 4.95 -11.45 -17.69
C ILE A 208 5.38 -10.42 -18.72
N THR A 209 6.03 -9.36 -18.26
CA THR A 209 6.62 -8.34 -19.13
C THR A 209 7.96 -7.94 -18.53
N ASN A 210 9.05 -8.27 -19.22
CA ASN A 210 10.41 -8.15 -18.71
C ASN A 210 10.57 -8.90 -17.37
N ASN A 211 11.08 -8.24 -16.33
CA ASN A 211 11.21 -8.78 -14.97
C ASN A 211 10.00 -8.47 -14.07
N ASN A 212 8.87 -8.09 -14.67
CA ASN A 212 7.63 -7.79 -13.95
C ASN A 212 6.59 -8.86 -14.23
N LEU A 213 5.70 -9.06 -13.27
CA LEU A 213 4.64 -10.06 -13.31
C LEU A 213 3.33 -9.44 -12.85
N SER A 214 2.26 -9.65 -13.61
CA SER A 214 0.91 -9.21 -13.26
C SER A 214 0.00 -10.42 -13.04
N ILE A 215 -0.72 -10.44 -11.92
CA ILE A 215 -1.66 -11.50 -11.54
C ILE A 215 -3.04 -10.90 -11.40
N ASN A 216 -4.01 -11.47 -12.10
CA ASN A 216 -5.41 -11.20 -11.79
C ASN A 216 -5.96 -12.22 -10.78
N LYS A 217 -6.95 -11.82 -9.99
CA LYS A 217 -7.66 -12.68 -9.02
C LYS A 217 -6.72 -13.40 -8.04
N PHE A 218 -6.12 -12.67 -7.12
CA PHE A 218 -5.30 -13.23 -6.05
C PHE A 218 -6.06 -13.24 -4.71
N GLN A 219 -5.63 -14.09 -3.80
CA GLN A 219 -5.97 -14.01 -2.38
C GLN A 219 -4.88 -13.24 -1.64
N LEU A 220 -5.28 -12.36 -0.72
CA LEU A 220 -4.38 -11.63 0.17
C LEU A 220 -4.53 -12.19 1.58
N VAL A 221 -3.39 -12.55 2.18
CA VAL A 221 -3.26 -12.88 3.60
C VAL A 221 -2.24 -11.92 4.20
N THR A 222 -2.49 -11.47 5.42
CA THR A 222 -1.59 -10.57 6.13
C THR A 222 -1.16 -11.17 7.47
N ASP A 223 0.13 -11.04 7.78
CA ASP A 223 0.72 -11.47 9.05
C ASP A 223 1.57 -10.36 9.66
N ALA A 224 1.64 -10.29 10.98
CA ALA A 224 2.43 -9.27 11.67
C ALA A 224 3.93 -9.43 11.37
N PHE A 225 4.60 -8.32 11.05
CA PHE A 225 6.03 -8.26 10.77
C PHE A 225 6.73 -7.27 11.70
N GLY A 226 7.45 -7.81 12.68
CA GLY A 226 8.17 -7.02 13.68
C GLY A 226 9.63 -7.41 13.82
N SER A 227 10.33 -6.75 14.74
CA SER A 227 11.76 -6.95 15.03
C SER A 227 12.13 -8.38 15.46
N THR A 228 11.15 -9.16 15.89
CA THR A 228 11.28 -10.57 16.28
C THR A 228 11.17 -11.54 15.11
N HIS A 229 10.73 -11.09 13.93
CA HIS A 229 10.58 -11.95 12.77
C HIS A 229 11.95 -12.37 12.22
N SER A 230 12.08 -13.63 11.78
CA SER A 230 13.35 -14.20 11.31
C SER A 230 13.97 -13.45 10.13
N TYR A 231 13.13 -12.87 9.27
CA TYR A 231 13.55 -12.05 8.13
C TYR A 231 13.78 -10.56 8.44
N PHE A 232 13.49 -10.08 9.66
CA PHE A 232 13.46 -8.63 9.91
C PHE A 232 14.78 -7.91 9.58
N GLN A 233 15.91 -8.43 10.07
CA GLN A 233 17.22 -7.82 9.80
C GLN A 233 17.58 -7.90 8.32
N THR A 234 17.33 -9.04 7.67
CA THR A 234 17.57 -9.22 6.24
C THR A 234 16.79 -8.21 5.39
N VAL A 235 15.52 -8.01 5.70
CA VAL A 235 14.65 -7.04 5.00
C VAL A 235 15.15 -5.61 5.23
N LYS A 236 15.54 -5.28 6.47
CA LYS A 236 16.09 -3.96 6.80
C LYS A 236 17.37 -3.66 6.03
N GLU A 237 18.33 -4.59 6.02
CA GLU A 237 19.59 -4.46 5.28
C GLU A 237 19.35 -4.35 3.77
N ALA A 238 18.42 -5.15 3.22
CA ALA A 238 18.05 -5.11 1.81
C ALA A 238 17.44 -3.76 1.40
N GLN A 239 16.60 -3.17 2.27
CA GLN A 239 16.02 -1.84 2.06
C GLN A 239 17.08 -0.74 2.15
N GLU A 240 18.01 -0.80 3.10
CA GLU A 240 19.11 0.16 3.20
C GLU A 240 20.00 0.13 1.95
N GLN A 241 20.27 -1.06 1.41
CA GLN A 241 20.99 -1.21 0.15
C GLN A 241 20.20 -0.63 -1.03
N LYS A 242 18.89 -0.93 -1.12
CA LYS A 242 18.00 -0.36 -2.13
C LYS A 242 18.04 1.17 -2.10
N LEU A 243 17.97 1.78 -0.92
CA LEU A 243 18.05 3.24 -0.76
C LEU A 243 19.42 3.80 -1.13
N LYS A 244 20.52 3.14 -0.75
CA LYS A 244 21.88 3.58 -1.12
C LYS A 244 22.11 3.57 -2.63
N LEU A 245 21.51 2.62 -3.32
CA LEU A 245 21.61 2.49 -4.78
C LEU A 245 20.63 3.44 -5.50
N GLY A 246 19.42 3.65 -4.94
CA GLY A 246 18.41 4.56 -5.50
C GLY A 246 18.66 6.05 -5.23
N SER A 247 19.35 6.42 -4.15
CA SER A 247 19.66 7.84 -3.82
C SER A 247 20.65 8.50 -4.79
N ASN A 248 21.19 7.75 -5.74
CA ASN A 248 22.11 8.26 -6.77
C ASN A 248 21.44 8.52 -8.12
N ASN A 249 20.16 8.18 -8.30
CA ASN A 249 19.48 8.21 -9.60
C ASN A 249 18.19 9.07 -9.56
N ASP A 250 18.34 10.38 -9.71
CA ASP A 250 17.26 11.34 -10.01
C ASP A 250 16.88 11.38 -11.51
N SER A 251 17.36 10.42 -12.32
CA SER A 251 17.04 10.32 -13.74
C SER A 251 16.64 8.90 -14.11
N ASP A 252 15.59 8.81 -14.93
CA ASP A 252 14.92 7.63 -15.49
C ASP A 252 15.81 6.62 -16.26
N ASP A 253 17.12 6.54 -16.04
CA ASP A 253 17.92 5.45 -16.59
C ASP A 253 19.24 5.14 -15.86
N ILE A 254 19.48 3.83 -15.78
CA ILE A 254 20.76 3.14 -15.51
C ILE A 254 21.33 3.30 -14.09
N LEU A 255 20.89 2.44 -13.17
CA LEU A 255 21.87 1.84 -12.24
C LEU A 255 23.03 1.37 -13.10
N SER A 256 24.27 1.80 -12.80
CA SER A 256 25.42 1.27 -13.52
C SER A 256 25.37 -0.26 -13.51
N GLU A 257 25.81 -0.93 -14.58
CA GLU A 257 25.78 -2.40 -14.66
C GLU A 257 26.39 -3.05 -13.39
N LEU A 258 27.42 -2.40 -12.83
CA LEU A 258 28.07 -2.78 -11.57
C LEU A 258 27.17 -2.64 -10.33
N GLU A 259 26.32 -1.61 -10.25
CA GLU A 259 25.35 -1.42 -9.18
C GLU A 259 24.17 -2.39 -9.30
N SER A 260 23.74 -2.68 -10.54
CA SER A 260 22.76 -3.73 -10.84
C SER A 260 23.28 -5.12 -10.46
N ASP A 261 24.55 -5.42 -10.73
CA ASP A 261 25.18 -6.69 -10.35
C ASP A 261 25.32 -6.83 -8.84
N LYS A 262 25.73 -5.78 -8.13
CA LYS A 262 25.79 -5.77 -6.66
C LYS A 262 24.41 -5.97 -6.05
N PHE A 263 23.40 -5.31 -6.61
CA PHE A 263 22.02 -5.45 -6.21
C PHE A 263 21.54 -6.90 -6.38
N ARG A 264 21.71 -7.46 -7.57
CA ARG A 264 21.34 -8.84 -7.88
C ARG A 264 22.08 -9.84 -7.00
N ALA A 265 23.38 -9.67 -6.79
CA ALA A 265 24.18 -10.53 -5.93
C ALA A 265 23.68 -10.54 -4.48
N SER A 266 23.28 -9.37 -3.95
CA SER A 266 22.65 -9.29 -2.62
C SER A 266 21.35 -10.08 -2.53
N ARG A 267 20.47 -9.96 -3.54
CA ARG A 267 19.22 -10.72 -3.59
C ARG A 267 19.44 -12.23 -3.70
N LEU A 268 20.42 -12.65 -4.50
CA LEU A 268 20.82 -14.06 -4.58
C LEU A 268 21.38 -14.58 -3.25
N ALA A 269 22.16 -13.77 -2.52
CA ALA A 269 22.69 -14.16 -1.22
C ALA A 269 21.59 -14.43 -0.18
N ILE A 270 20.48 -13.66 -0.23
CA ILE A 270 19.30 -13.91 0.60
C ILE A 270 18.72 -15.31 0.32
N LEU A 271 18.55 -15.64 -0.97
CA LEU A 271 17.99 -16.92 -1.41
C LEU A 271 18.92 -18.09 -1.06
N GLU A 272 20.23 -17.92 -1.21
CA GLU A 272 21.22 -18.95 -0.84
C GLU A 272 21.26 -19.20 0.67
N ALA A 273 21.24 -18.14 1.48
CA ALA A 273 21.19 -18.24 2.94
C ALA A 273 19.90 -18.94 3.41
N SER A 274 18.77 -18.63 2.78
CA SER A 274 17.49 -19.30 3.06
C SER A 274 17.55 -20.79 2.72
N LYS A 275 18.05 -21.15 1.54
CA LYS A 275 18.21 -22.54 1.12
C LYS A 275 19.13 -23.33 2.06
N ALA A 276 20.20 -22.72 2.55
CA ALA A 276 21.08 -23.34 3.54
C ALA A 276 20.35 -23.62 4.86
N LYS A 277 19.59 -22.65 5.38
CA LYS A 277 18.76 -22.82 6.60
C LYS A 277 17.70 -23.92 6.43
N GLN A 278 17.03 -23.97 5.27
CA GLN A 278 16.05 -25.03 4.99
C GLN A 278 16.67 -26.42 4.97
N LYS A 279 17.84 -26.58 4.33
CA LYS A 279 18.57 -27.85 4.33
C LYS A 279 18.98 -28.25 5.74
N GLN A 280 19.47 -27.31 6.54
CA GLN A 280 19.82 -27.58 7.94
C GLN A 280 18.60 -28.05 8.74
N ALA A 281 17.46 -27.34 8.64
CA ALA A 281 16.23 -27.72 9.33
C ALA A 281 15.68 -29.08 8.88
N GLN A 282 15.82 -29.43 7.60
CA GLN A 282 15.47 -30.75 7.09
C GLN A 282 16.36 -31.86 7.68
N LEU A 283 17.67 -31.62 7.76
CA LEU A 283 18.60 -32.54 8.41
C LEU A 283 18.26 -32.70 9.90
N GLU A 284 18.07 -31.59 10.62
CA GLU A 284 17.71 -31.60 12.04
C GLU A 284 16.42 -32.41 12.29
N LYS A 285 15.39 -32.26 11.45
CA LYS A 285 14.17 -33.08 11.53
C LYS A 285 14.42 -34.57 11.26
N GLN A 286 15.21 -34.88 10.24
CA GLN A 286 15.58 -36.27 9.94
C GLN A 286 16.34 -36.92 11.09
N PHE A 287 17.14 -36.16 11.84
CA PHE A 287 17.86 -36.66 13.00
C PHE A 287 17.05 -36.63 14.30
N SER A 288 16.06 -35.73 14.45
CA SER A 288 15.12 -35.75 15.59
C SER A 288 14.16 -36.94 15.54
N ASP A 289 13.81 -37.41 14.35
CA ASP A 289 13.05 -38.66 14.16
C ASP A 289 13.90 -39.92 14.48
N ILE A 290 15.21 -39.75 14.69
CA ILE A 290 16.16 -40.78 15.12
C ILE A 290 16.51 -40.57 16.62
N GLU A 291 15.59 -40.03 17.41
CA GLU A 291 15.71 -40.18 18.87
C GLU A 291 15.48 -41.65 19.23
N PHE A 292 16.58 -42.29 19.66
CA PHE A 292 16.72 -43.69 19.99
C PHE A 292 15.66 -44.16 21.00
N ASP A 293 14.90 -45.19 20.62
CA ASP A 293 14.29 -46.11 21.59
C ASP A 293 15.41 -46.74 22.44
N PHE A 294 15.67 -46.17 23.61
CA PHE A 294 16.48 -46.79 24.67
C PHE A 294 15.57 -47.41 25.74
#